data_AF-A0A358EQE4-F1
#
_entry.id   AF-A0A358EQE4-F1
#
_cell.length_a   1.000
_cell.length_b   1.000
_cell.length_c   1.000
_cell.angle_alpha   90.00
_cell.angle_beta   90.00
_cell.angle_gamma   90.00
#
_symmetry.space_group_name_H-M   'P 1'
#
loop_
_entity.id
_entity.type
_entity.pdbx_description
1 polymer ?
#
loop_
_entity_poly.entity_id
_entity_poly.type
_entity_poly.pdbx_seq_one_letter_code
_entity_poly.pdbx_strand_id
1 'polypeptide(L)'
;MISIGFRLKLLLAMLMVVGLTTAISLMVSLKRAAQANDRLFRVQVQEQLGYLPKEQADRLSDVQKWAGQFTRREAVQIALEERDANRLYELAWQHIAPVLSEPFLQGFGKKEKPPASSIIHVPKARFRMAATHLVFMGEQGEFLLPDEPVNGYFQSRNQREFRDKLYELATGLIALDKWATGYLSLGSLSGNQRLLEVVCLPVEQMGGGRKVGTLIMGFPAINRRGEKTLNEVSALHSGVWVDGTLLSTAIPEINQAQVAKWLENNAQALKDNPAENQTFLELKGIPYKVFVAPMDSHPPFPRPYKVGLYDWTDALAVKSDIKAQILGIGAVMGLLAVGLSWLISLGLFRPVRRLYRATMRLRDGDYDVRIPVRSSDELGKLAEAFNETAQELSLKNKYRDVLNKVTDKVVAERLIQGKVALGGKTRQMTVLFCDIRQYTEITQDLSPEETVNMLNEHMTAMTRVVHENGGVVDKFVGDMVMAVFGATETDPTAAERAVACARSMLSERKILNMLTGQEINVGVGVATGKMLAGFMGSEDRLNFTVIGKGANLASRLCTVAGPMDILVDEATCEAAREGRSAEPLPPMEIKGFHDLQAVYRICSEYVPNTGPENVSNPAL
;
A
#
# COMPACT_ATOMS: atom_id res chain seq x y z
N MET A 1 -6.73 -20.72 1.28
CA MET A 1 -6.37 -19.29 1.09
C MET A 1 -6.30 -19.00 -0.40
N ILE A 2 -7.19 -18.14 -0.92
CA ILE A 2 -7.19 -17.76 -2.33
C ILE A 2 -5.91 -16.96 -2.58
N SER A 3 -4.98 -17.52 -3.34
CA SER A 3 -3.74 -16.85 -3.74
C SER A 3 -4.08 -15.66 -4.64
N ILE A 4 -4.17 -14.48 -4.03
CA ILE A 4 -4.30 -13.21 -4.72
C ILE A 4 -3.14 -13.12 -5.71
N GLY A 5 -3.48 -13.06 -7.02
CA GLY A 5 -2.47 -12.99 -8.07
C GLY A 5 -1.52 -11.80 -7.85
N PHE A 6 -0.23 -12.00 -8.11
CA PHE A 6 0.82 -10.98 -7.91
C PHE A 6 0.46 -9.60 -8.48
N ARG A 7 -0.26 -9.56 -9.62
CA ARG A 7 -0.81 -8.35 -10.25
C ARG A 7 -1.70 -7.55 -9.30
N LEU A 8 -2.62 -8.23 -8.62
CA LEU A 8 -3.53 -7.61 -7.68
C LEU A 8 -2.78 -7.14 -6.42
N LYS A 9 -1.76 -7.88 -5.97
CA LYS A 9 -0.88 -7.43 -4.88
C LYS A 9 -0.13 -6.15 -5.23
N LEU A 10 0.47 -6.08 -6.43
CA LEU A 10 1.19 -4.89 -6.89
C LEU A 10 0.25 -3.68 -7.02
N LEU A 11 -0.90 -3.86 -7.65
CA LEU A 11 -1.90 -2.79 -7.81
C LEU A 11 -2.40 -2.28 -6.45
N LEU A 12 -2.73 -3.19 -5.52
CA LEU A 12 -3.15 -2.81 -4.16
C LEU A 12 -2.04 -2.07 -3.41
N ALA A 13 -0.78 -2.51 -3.53
CA ALA A 13 0.34 -1.83 -2.90
C ALA A 13 0.53 -0.41 -3.45
N MET A 14 0.49 -0.23 -4.77
CA MET A 14 0.64 1.10 -5.39
C MET A 14 -0.53 2.03 -5.03
N LEU A 15 -1.77 1.53 -5.07
CA LEU A 15 -2.96 2.30 -4.66
C LEU A 15 -2.94 2.64 -3.18
N MET A 16 -2.45 1.75 -2.31
CA MET A 16 -2.30 2.01 -0.88
C MET A 16 -1.31 3.15 -0.65
N VAL A 17 -0.16 3.17 -1.34
CA VAL A 17 0.83 4.25 -1.25
C VAL A 17 0.24 5.59 -1.73
N VAL A 18 -0.48 5.60 -2.86
CA VAL A 18 -1.13 6.82 -3.37
C VAL A 18 -2.21 7.30 -2.41
N GLY A 19 -3.05 6.40 -1.90
CA GLY A 19 -4.11 6.72 -0.95
C GLY A 19 -3.56 7.28 0.36
N LEU A 20 -2.52 6.65 0.92
CA LEU A 20 -1.89 7.07 2.17
C LEU A 20 -1.23 8.45 2.01
N THR A 21 -0.47 8.66 0.94
CA THR A 21 0.19 9.95 0.69
C THR A 21 -0.82 11.07 0.45
N THR A 22 -1.91 10.79 -0.29
CA THR A 22 -3.01 11.75 -0.51
C THR A 22 -3.71 12.09 0.80
N ALA A 23 -4.01 11.09 1.64
CA ALA A 23 -4.66 11.29 2.94
C ALA A 23 -3.79 12.11 3.91
N ILE A 24 -2.49 11.80 4.00
CA ILE A 24 -1.54 12.55 4.84
C ILE A 24 -1.41 13.99 4.34
N SER A 25 -1.25 14.19 3.02
CA SER A 25 -1.13 15.51 2.42
C SER A 25 -2.38 16.36 2.65
N LEU A 26 -3.56 15.74 2.53
CA LEU A 26 -4.84 16.38 2.85
C LEU A 26 -4.91 16.78 4.32
N MET A 27 -4.58 15.87 5.25
CA MET A 27 -4.61 16.15 6.68
C MET A 27 -3.67 17.31 7.07
N VAL A 28 -2.43 17.29 6.57
CA VAL A 28 -1.43 18.33 6.86
C VAL A 28 -1.83 19.67 6.26
N SER A 29 -2.27 19.69 5.00
CA SER A 29 -2.63 20.94 4.31
C SER A 29 -3.86 21.58 4.92
N LEU A 30 -4.89 20.78 5.25
CA LEU A 30 -6.09 21.29 5.93
C LEU A 30 -5.76 21.82 7.33
N LYS A 31 -4.88 21.15 8.09
CA LYS A 31 -4.47 21.63 9.41
C LYS A 31 -3.69 22.94 9.32
N ARG A 32 -2.77 23.06 8.37
CA ARG A 32 -2.01 24.30 8.12
C ARG A 32 -2.90 25.45 7.70
N ALA A 33 -3.84 25.22 6.77
CA ALA A 33 -4.81 26.22 6.34
C ALA A 33 -5.67 26.72 7.51
N ALA A 34 -6.16 25.80 8.36
CA ALA A 34 -6.92 26.15 9.55
C ALA A 34 -6.11 27.02 10.53
N GLN A 35 -4.85 26.66 10.78
CA GLN A 35 -3.95 27.43 11.66
C GLN A 35 -3.62 28.81 11.08
N ALA A 36 -3.41 28.92 9.77
CA ALA A 36 -3.14 30.19 9.11
C ALA A 36 -4.34 31.15 9.21
N ASN A 37 -5.55 30.64 8.95
CA ASN A 37 -6.79 31.43 9.06
C ASN A 37 -7.06 31.84 10.52
N ASP A 38 -6.82 30.97 11.50
CA ASP A 38 -6.94 31.33 12.92
C ASP A 38 -5.94 32.44 13.31
N ARG A 39 -4.71 32.36 12.81
CA ARG A 39 -3.67 33.38 13.06
C ARG A 39 -4.05 34.73 12.45
N LEU A 40 -4.51 34.74 11.20
CA LEU A 40 -4.98 35.97 10.53
C LEU A 40 -6.11 36.63 11.31
N PHE A 41 -7.10 35.83 11.73
CA PHE A 41 -8.18 36.31 12.58
C PHE A 41 -7.68 36.93 13.88
N ARG A 42 -6.78 36.26 14.61
CA ARG A 42 -6.22 36.80 15.86
C ARG A 42 -5.47 38.11 15.64
N VAL A 43 -4.68 38.23 14.57
CA VAL A 43 -3.95 39.47 14.25
C VAL A 43 -4.92 40.62 14.01
N GLN A 44 -5.97 40.41 13.21
CA GLN A 44 -6.99 41.43 12.94
C GLN A 44 -7.76 41.84 14.20
N VAL A 45 -8.11 40.87 15.07
CA VAL A 45 -8.74 41.16 16.36
C VAL A 45 -7.80 41.97 17.26
N GLN A 46 -6.52 41.59 17.35
CA GLN A 46 -5.53 42.33 18.15
C GLN A 46 -5.31 43.76 17.64
N GLU A 47 -5.24 43.97 16.33
CA GLU A 47 -5.14 45.33 15.75
C GLU A 47 -6.35 46.18 16.14
N GLN A 48 -7.55 45.62 16.04
CA GLN A 48 -8.80 46.29 16.43
C GLN A 48 -8.91 46.57 17.94
N LEU A 49 -8.34 45.70 18.79
CA LEU A 49 -8.31 45.89 20.24
C LEU A 49 -7.18 46.81 20.69
N GLY A 50 -6.09 46.93 19.94
CA GLY A 50 -4.96 47.81 20.28
C GLY A 50 -5.16 49.25 19.82
N TYR A 51 -5.79 49.45 18.66
CA TYR A 51 -5.95 50.78 18.07
C TYR A 51 -6.95 51.65 18.85
N LEU A 52 -8.14 51.12 19.18
CA LEU A 52 -9.20 51.92 19.80
C LEU A 52 -8.86 52.42 21.21
N PRO A 53 -8.37 51.60 22.17
CA PRO A 53 -8.05 52.11 23.51
C PRO A 53 -6.92 53.13 23.48
N LYS A 54 -5.98 53.02 22.54
CA LYS A 54 -4.91 54.00 22.37
C LYS A 54 -5.46 55.33 21.85
N GLU A 55 -6.34 55.30 20.85
CA GLU A 55 -7.01 56.50 20.36
C GLU A 55 -7.92 57.13 21.43
N GLN A 56 -8.65 56.30 22.18
CA GLN A 56 -9.48 56.74 23.30
C GLN A 56 -8.64 57.36 24.42
N ALA A 57 -7.54 56.72 24.82
CA ALA A 57 -6.64 57.23 25.86
C ALA A 57 -5.99 58.56 25.45
N ASP A 58 -5.50 58.65 24.21
CA ASP A 58 -4.94 59.89 23.68
C ASP A 58 -5.99 61.02 23.70
N ARG A 59 -7.23 60.74 23.26
CA ARG A 59 -8.34 61.70 23.27
C ARG A 59 -8.74 62.12 24.69
N LEU A 60 -8.95 61.15 25.58
CA LEU A 60 -9.36 61.40 26.97
C LEU A 60 -8.28 62.17 27.73
N SER A 61 -7.00 61.96 27.42
CA SER A 61 -5.90 62.69 28.06
C SER A 61 -5.96 64.21 27.80
N ASP A 62 -6.38 64.62 26.61
CA ASP A 62 -6.57 66.03 26.28
C ASP A 62 -7.80 66.59 27.00
N VAL A 63 -8.93 65.87 26.99
CA VAL A 63 -10.16 66.27 27.71
C VAL A 63 -9.91 66.42 29.21
N GLN A 64 -9.19 65.48 29.82
CA GLN A 64 -8.81 65.54 31.23
C GLN A 64 -7.99 66.77 31.58
N LYS A 65 -7.02 67.16 30.73
CA LYS A 65 -6.22 68.36 30.96
C LYS A 65 -7.08 69.62 30.94
N TRP A 66 -7.94 69.76 29.93
CA TRP A 66 -8.83 70.93 29.80
C TRP A 66 -9.85 71.01 30.93
N ALA A 67 -10.55 69.91 31.19
CA ALA A 67 -11.59 69.85 32.22
C ALA A 67 -10.99 69.98 33.63
N GLY A 68 -9.83 69.37 33.89
CA GLY A 68 -9.12 69.53 35.17
C GLY A 68 -8.61 70.95 35.41
N GLN A 69 -8.17 71.68 34.37
CA GLN A 69 -7.85 73.11 34.49
C GLN A 69 -9.09 73.96 34.74
N PHE A 70 -10.22 73.59 34.15
CA PHE A 70 -11.49 74.30 34.30
C PHE A 70 -12.08 74.12 35.71
N THR A 71 -12.15 72.90 36.24
CA THR A 71 -12.71 72.62 37.56
C THR A 71 -11.88 73.17 38.72
N ARG A 72 -10.60 73.47 38.49
CA ARG A 72 -9.70 74.12 39.48
C ARG A 72 -9.79 75.64 39.52
N ARG A 73 -10.57 76.26 38.63
CA ARG A 73 -10.75 77.72 38.65
C ARG A 73 -11.63 78.11 39.82
N GLU A 74 -11.17 79.08 40.60
CA GLU A 74 -11.90 79.63 41.75
C GLU A 74 -13.34 80.06 41.38
N ALA A 75 -13.52 80.74 40.25
CA ALA A 75 -14.83 81.14 39.75
C ALA A 75 -15.79 79.98 39.46
N VAL A 76 -15.27 78.80 39.08
CA VAL A 76 -16.10 77.60 38.82
C VAL A 76 -16.49 76.94 40.13
N GLN A 77 -15.58 76.90 41.11
CA GLN A 77 -15.85 76.34 42.43
C GLN A 77 -16.89 77.17 43.18
N ILE A 78 -16.71 78.50 43.22
CA ILE A 78 -17.66 79.44 43.85
C ILE A 78 -19.05 79.32 43.21
N ALA A 79 -19.14 79.33 41.88
CA ALA A 79 -20.42 79.20 41.19
C ALA A 79 -21.11 77.84 41.44
N LEU A 80 -20.33 76.78 41.71
CA LEU A 80 -20.86 75.47 42.11
C LEU A 80 -21.37 75.47 43.56
N GLU A 81 -20.65 76.12 44.48
CA GLU A 81 -21.02 76.30 45.89
C GLU A 81 -22.31 77.12 46.03
N GLU A 82 -22.40 78.23 45.28
CA GLU A 82 -23.56 79.13 45.25
C GLU A 82 -24.74 78.56 44.44
N ARG A 83 -24.54 77.41 43.79
CA ARG A 83 -25.53 76.77 42.88
C ARG A 83 -25.98 77.69 41.74
N ASP A 84 -25.12 78.61 41.29
CA ASP A 84 -25.39 79.52 40.18
C ASP A 84 -25.17 78.82 38.83
N ALA A 85 -26.23 78.19 38.34
CA ALA A 85 -26.21 77.50 37.06
C ALA A 85 -25.94 78.43 35.87
N ASN A 86 -26.46 79.66 35.86
CA ASN A 86 -26.25 80.58 34.74
C ASN A 86 -24.75 80.91 34.60
N ARG A 87 -24.08 81.18 35.73
CA ARG A 87 -22.65 81.49 35.76
C ARG A 87 -21.77 80.30 35.40
N LEU A 88 -22.10 79.08 35.85
CA LEU A 88 -21.35 77.87 35.52
C LEU A 88 -21.30 77.58 34.02
N TYR A 89 -22.44 77.69 33.35
CA TYR A 89 -22.52 77.42 31.91
C TYR A 89 -21.90 78.54 31.08
N GLU A 90 -21.95 79.80 31.54
CA GLU A 90 -21.21 80.91 30.93
C GLU A 90 -19.69 80.69 31.02
N LEU A 91 -19.18 80.33 32.19
CA LEU A 91 -17.76 80.02 32.41
C LEU A 91 -17.31 78.81 31.58
N ALA A 92 -18.15 77.78 31.49
CA ALA A 92 -17.88 76.62 30.63
C ALA A 92 -17.73 77.04 29.16
N TRP A 93 -18.63 77.90 28.68
CA TRP A 93 -18.56 78.43 27.33
C TRP A 93 -17.29 79.26 27.08
N GLN A 94 -16.87 80.09 28.03
CA GLN A 94 -15.68 80.93 27.88
C GLN A 94 -14.36 80.16 27.94
N HIS A 95 -14.28 79.08 28.72
CA HIS A 95 -13.01 78.43 29.05
C HIS A 95 -12.82 77.02 28.51
N ILE A 96 -13.89 76.29 28.18
CA ILE A 96 -13.82 74.96 27.58
C ILE A 96 -14.58 74.88 26.24
N ALA A 97 -14.84 76.02 25.58
CA ALA A 97 -15.39 76.12 24.23
C ALA A 97 -14.72 75.19 23.19
N PRO A 98 -13.38 75.01 23.14
CA PRO A 98 -12.72 74.09 22.21
C PRO A 98 -13.12 72.62 22.39
N VAL A 99 -13.66 72.27 23.56
CA VAL A 99 -14.19 70.94 23.88
C VAL A 99 -15.71 70.88 23.64
N LEU A 100 -16.44 72.00 23.66
CA LEU A 100 -17.91 72.04 23.70
C LEU A 100 -18.64 72.14 22.35
N SER A 101 -17.99 72.36 21.19
CA SER A 101 -18.67 72.21 19.89
C SER A 101 -17.71 72.19 18.68
N GLU A 102 -18.02 71.40 17.65
CA GLU A 102 -17.37 71.41 16.32
C GLU A 102 -18.10 72.24 15.21
N PRO A 103 -19.42 72.58 15.26
CA PRO A 103 -20.11 73.22 14.12
C PRO A 103 -19.59 74.62 13.73
N PHE A 104 -18.77 75.28 14.56
CA PHE A 104 -18.24 76.62 14.28
C PHE A 104 -16.83 76.61 13.65
N LEU A 105 -16.12 75.47 13.67
CA LEU A 105 -14.75 75.36 13.15
C LEU A 105 -14.69 75.18 11.62
N GLN A 106 -15.84 75.04 10.94
CA GLN A 106 -15.88 74.89 9.47
C GLN A 106 -15.54 76.18 8.69
N GLY A 107 -15.34 77.32 9.36
CA GLY A 107 -14.95 78.58 8.72
C GLY A 107 -13.48 78.69 8.31
N PHE A 108 -12.59 77.78 8.75
CA PHE A 108 -11.15 77.92 8.50
C PHE A 108 -10.50 76.64 7.94
N GLY A 109 -10.19 76.69 6.64
CA GLY A 109 -9.07 75.95 6.05
C GLY A 109 -9.43 74.67 5.29
N LYS A 110 -9.55 74.80 3.96
CA LYS A 110 -9.28 73.69 3.04
C LYS A 110 -7.86 73.18 3.30
N LYS A 111 -7.68 71.86 3.42
CA LYS A 111 -6.38 71.21 3.22
C LYS A 111 -6.48 70.06 2.23
N GLU A 112 -5.49 70.05 1.34
CA GLU A 112 -5.30 69.15 0.21
C GLU A 112 -5.07 67.70 0.65
N LYS A 113 -5.42 66.79 -0.26
CA LYS A 113 -5.30 65.33 -0.13
C LYS A 113 -3.86 64.91 -0.52
N PRO A 114 -3.11 64.17 0.31
CA PRO A 114 -1.83 63.60 -0.12
C PRO A 114 -2.05 62.29 -0.91
N PRO A 115 -1.09 61.89 -1.75
CA PRO A 115 -1.23 60.73 -2.64
C PRO A 115 -1.12 59.41 -1.88
N ALA A 116 -1.77 58.38 -2.42
CA ALA A 116 -1.83 57.05 -1.86
C ALA A 116 -0.49 56.31 -1.99
N SER A 117 0.06 55.86 -0.86
CA SER A 117 1.14 54.87 -0.81
C SER A 117 0.70 53.68 0.05
N SER A 118 1.12 52.49 -0.35
CA SER A 118 0.70 51.17 0.14
C SER A 118 1.38 50.74 1.45
N ILE A 119 1.44 51.65 2.42
CA ILE A 119 1.78 51.36 3.81
C ILE A 119 0.70 52.03 4.65
N ILE A 120 -0.03 51.23 5.45
CA ILE A 120 -1.20 51.64 6.23
C ILE A 120 -0.84 52.84 7.11
N HIS A 121 -1.17 54.05 6.65
CA HIS A 121 -1.07 55.27 7.42
C HIS A 121 -2.50 55.68 7.77
N VAL A 122 -2.95 55.28 8.97
CA VAL A 122 -4.15 55.91 9.53
C VAL A 122 -3.79 57.38 9.77
N PRO A 123 -4.46 58.33 9.10
CA PRO A 123 -4.04 59.73 9.17
C PRO A 123 -4.11 60.22 10.62
N LYS A 124 -2.98 60.72 11.15
CA LYS A 124 -2.83 61.41 12.45
C LYS A 124 -3.56 62.78 12.49
N ALA A 125 -4.69 62.93 11.82
CA ALA A 125 -5.54 64.09 12.06
C ALA A 125 -6.12 63.91 13.47
N ARG A 126 -5.72 64.74 14.43
CA ARG A 126 -6.32 64.79 15.77
C ARG A 126 -7.83 65.03 15.60
N PHE A 127 -8.63 63.96 15.61
CA PHE A 127 -10.08 64.05 15.54
C PHE A 127 -10.57 64.63 16.87
N ARG A 128 -10.86 65.94 16.90
CA ARG A 128 -11.41 66.61 18.07
C ARG A 128 -12.93 66.40 18.09
N MET A 129 -13.39 65.30 18.67
CA MET A 129 -14.82 65.16 18.97
C MET A 129 -15.19 66.15 20.07
N ALA A 130 -16.16 67.01 19.79
CA ALA A 130 -16.73 67.89 20.78
C ALA A 130 -17.67 67.13 21.72
N ALA A 131 -17.68 67.50 23.00
CA ALA A 131 -18.72 67.13 23.93
C ALA A 131 -20.06 67.63 23.39
N THR A 132 -21.00 66.70 23.26
CA THR A 132 -22.37 66.97 22.80
C THR A 132 -23.32 67.21 23.97
N HIS A 133 -22.91 66.79 25.17
CA HIS A 133 -23.67 66.90 26.40
C HIS A 133 -22.74 67.45 27.50
N LEU A 134 -23.27 68.37 28.31
CA LEU A 134 -22.59 68.98 29.43
C LEU A 134 -23.62 69.18 30.54
N VAL A 135 -23.31 68.71 31.74
CA VAL A 135 -24.18 68.84 32.92
C VAL A 135 -23.30 69.07 34.14
N PHE A 136 -23.73 69.99 35.01
CA PHE A 136 -23.16 70.16 36.34
C PHE A 136 -24.11 69.53 37.37
N MET A 137 -23.56 68.75 38.28
CA MET A 137 -24.27 68.12 39.38
C MET A 137 -23.75 68.71 40.69
N GLY A 138 -24.63 69.17 41.57
CA GLY A 138 -24.28 69.64 42.91
C GLY A 138 -23.94 68.51 43.88
N GLU A 139 -23.58 68.86 45.11
CA GLU A 139 -23.15 67.91 46.16
C GLU A 139 -24.23 66.88 46.53
N GLN A 140 -25.52 67.22 46.41
CA GLN A 140 -26.64 66.34 46.78
C GLN A 140 -27.20 65.55 45.59
N GLY A 141 -26.57 65.64 44.41
CA GLY A 141 -27.01 64.97 43.18
C GLY A 141 -28.01 65.76 42.35
N GLU A 142 -28.30 67.01 42.72
CA GLU A 142 -29.15 67.92 41.96
C GLU A 142 -28.45 68.37 40.66
N PHE A 143 -29.16 68.34 39.54
CA PHE A 143 -28.64 68.87 38.29
C PHE A 143 -28.84 70.38 38.22
N LEU A 144 -27.75 71.13 38.10
CA LEU A 144 -27.76 72.58 37.97
C LEU A 144 -28.06 72.94 36.52
N LEU A 145 -29.19 73.61 36.28
CA LEU A 145 -29.69 73.99 34.96
C LEU A 145 -29.89 75.51 34.91
N PRO A 146 -29.46 76.19 33.84
CA PRO A 146 -29.67 77.63 33.71
C PRO A 146 -31.16 77.95 33.51
N ASP A 147 -31.61 79.07 34.07
CA ASP A 147 -33.01 79.53 34.00
C ASP A 147 -33.39 79.95 32.56
N GLU A 148 -32.44 80.53 31.84
CA GLU A 148 -32.58 80.88 30.43
C GLU A 148 -31.77 79.93 29.54
N PRO A 149 -32.26 79.62 28.32
CA PRO A 149 -31.52 78.80 27.38
C PRO A 149 -30.27 79.54 26.89
N VAL A 150 -29.13 79.30 27.54
CA VAL A 150 -27.81 79.79 27.09
C VAL A 150 -27.54 79.21 25.69
N ASN A 151 -27.65 80.05 24.66
CA ASN A 151 -27.39 79.74 23.25
C ASN A 151 -28.14 78.51 22.69
N GLY A 152 -29.36 78.23 23.18
CA GLY A 152 -30.24 77.16 22.64
C GLY A 152 -29.74 75.72 22.80
N TYR A 153 -28.62 75.52 23.50
CA TYR A 153 -27.92 74.23 23.56
C TYR A 153 -28.51 73.28 24.62
N PHE A 154 -29.15 73.81 25.68
CA PHE A 154 -29.34 73.09 26.95
C PHE A 154 -30.74 72.46 27.22
N GLN A 155 -31.70 72.64 26.30
CA GLN A 155 -33.08 72.14 26.46
C GLN A 155 -33.52 71.09 25.41
N SER A 156 -32.60 70.58 24.60
CA SER A 156 -32.94 69.57 23.59
C SER A 156 -33.46 68.26 24.21
N ARG A 157 -34.32 67.53 23.47
CA ARG A 157 -34.85 66.22 23.89
C ARG A 157 -33.75 65.23 24.28
N ASN A 158 -32.63 65.23 23.55
CA ASN A 158 -31.48 64.35 23.79
C ASN A 158 -30.80 64.66 25.13
N GLN A 159 -30.72 65.94 25.52
CA GLN A 159 -30.14 66.30 26.81
C GLN A 159 -31.05 65.98 28.00
N ARG A 160 -32.38 66.02 27.82
CA ARG A 160 -33.32 65.52 28.84
C ARG A 160 -33.09 64.02 29.07
N GLU A 161 -33.06 63.23 28.00
CA GLU A 161 -32.82 61.79 28.07
C GLU A 161 -31.45 61.45 28.69
N PHE A 162 -30.42 62.22 28.36
CA PHE A 162 -29.10 62.08 28.99
C PHE A 162 -29.14 62.32 30.51
N ARG A 163 -29.88 63.34 30.97
CA ARG A 163 -30.04 63.61 32.40
C ARG A 163 -30.86 62.55 33.11
N ASP A 164 -31.95 62.06 32.48
CA ASP A 164 -32.77 60.99 33.03
C ASP A 164 -31.92 59.74 33.29
N LYS A 165 -31.05 59.39 32.34
CA LYS A 165 -30.08 58.29 32.48
C LYS A 165 -29.01 58.54 33.54
N LEU A 166 -28.52 59.77 33.67
CA LEU A 166 -27.60 60.12 34.76
C LEU A 166 -28.27 60.11 36.13
N TYR A 167 -29.58 60.39 36.20
CA TYR A 167 -30.35 60.34 37.45
C TYR A 167 -30.43 58.91 37.99
N GLU A 168 -30.61 57.91 37.11
CA GLU A 168 -30.53 56.48 37.48
C GLU A 168 -29.19 56.11 38.13
N LEU A 169 -28.12 56.84 37.81
CA LEU A 169 -26.76 56.62 38.30
C LEU A 169 -26.32 57.61 39.39
N ALA A 170 -27.18 58.54 39.81
CA ALA A 170 -26.81 59.69 40.64
C ALA A 170 -26.13 59.26 41.95
N THR A 171 -26.62 58.22 42.63
CA THR A 171 -26.03 57.71 43.88
C THR A 171 -24.56 57.31 43.72
N GLY A 172 -24.22 56.65 42.61
CA GLY A 172 -22.84 56.28 42.33
C GLY A 172 -21.98 57.46 41.86
N LEU A 173 -22.58 58.42 41.15
CA LEU A 173 -21.89 59.63 40.69
C LEU A 173 -21.55 60.59 41.85
N ILE A 174 -22.41 60.67 42.87
CA ILE A 174 -22.15 61.43 44.10
C ILE A 174 -20.93 60.84 44.83
N ALA A 175 -20.82 59.51 44.91
CA ALA A 175 -19.72 58.80 45.56
C ALA A 175 -18.39 58.78 44.76
N LEU A 176 -18.32 59.43 43.59
CA LEU A 176 -17.08 59.52 42.81
C LEU A 176 -16.07 60.48 43.46
N ASP A 177 -14.97 59.92 43.95
CA ASP A 177 -13.83 60.67 44.51
C ASP A 177 -12.73 60.98 43.48
N LYS A 178 -12.73 60.28 42.35
CA LYS A 178 -11.76 60.46 41.26
C LYS A 178 -12.49 60.62 39.93
N TRP A 179 -11.77 61.11 38.93
CA TRP A 179 -12.27 61.13 37.57
C TRP A 179 -12.69 59.71 37.15
N ALA A 180 -13.79 59.63 36.42
CA ALA A 180 -14.34 58.37 35.95
C ALA A 180 -14.81 58.52 34.51
N THR A 181 -14.64 57.45 33.74
CA THR A 181 -15.20 57.31 32.40
C THR A 181 -16.12 56.13 32.35
N GLY A 182 -17.23 56.28 31.64
CA GLY A 182 -18.16 55.19 31.38
C GLY A 182 -18.95 55.43 30.11
N TYR A 183 -19.93 54.58 29.86
CA TYR A 183 -20.71 54.62 28.63
C TYR A 183 -22.20 54.60 28.93
N LEU A 184 -22.96 55.38 28.17
CA LEU A 184 -24.41 55.45 28.25
C LEU A 184 -25.04 55.29 26.87
N SER A 185 -26.04 54.43 26.80
CA SER A 185 -26.93 54.31 25.64
C SER A 185 -28.10 55.29 25.76
N LEU A 186 -28.31 56.13 24.75
CA LEU A 186 -29.47 57.01 24.61
C LEU A 186 -30.32 56.56 23.40
N GLY A 187 -31.64 56.71 23.45
CA GLY A 187 -32.55 56.58 22.31
C GLY A 187 -33.52 55.40 22.35
N SER A 188 -33.99 54.98 23.52
CA SER A 188 -34.79 53.74 23.67
C SER A 188 -36.15 53.74 22.93
N LEU A 189 -36.65 54.88 22.45
CA LEU A 189 -38.03 55.01 21.92
C LEU A 189 -38.15 55.53 20.48
N SER A 190 -37.06 56.00 19.83
CA SER A 190 -37.12 56.68 18.52
C SER A 190 -36.33 56.03 17.39
N GLY A 191 -35.82 54.80 17.61
CA GLY A 191 -35.17 53.99 16.57
C GLY A 191 -33.74 54.41 16.19
N ASN A 192 -33.17 55.45 16.81
CA ASN A 192 -31.81 55.90 16.50
C ASN A 192 -30.96 55.97 17.78
N GLN A 193 -30.61 54.81 18.31
CA GLN A 193 -29.83 54.68 19.54
C GLN A 193 -28.40 55.19 19.34
N ARG A 194 -27.85 55.86 20.37
CA ARG A 194 -26.53 56.47 20.36
C ARG A 194 -25.77 56.09 21.61
N LEU A 195 -24.53 55.66 21.44
CA LEU A 195 -23.60 55.44 22.55
C LEU A 195 -22.87 56.74 22.85
N LEU A 196 -22.96 57.20 24.09
CA LEU A 196 -22.15 58.28 24.62
C LEU A 196 -21.07 57.71 25.54
N GLU A 197 -19.85 58.21 25.37
CA GLU A 197 -18.77 58.07 26.33
C GLU A 197 -18.85 59.26 27.27
N VAL A 198 -19.04 58.98 28.55
CA VAL A 198 -19.29 59.97 29.59
C VAL A 198 -18.04 60.11 30.43
N VAL A 199 -17.60 61.34 30.62
CA VAL A 199 -16.48 61.71 31.47
C VAL A 199 -17.03 62.49 32.66
N CYS A 200 -16.77 62.00 33.86
CA CYS A 200 -17.16 62.62 35.11
C CYS A 200 -15.93 63.12 35.84
N LEU A 201 -15.94 64.39 36.25
CA LEU A 201 -14.87 65.02 37.01
C LEU A 201 -15.45 65.61 38.29
N PRO A 202 -15.10 65.08 39.48
CA PRO A 202 -15.46 65.71 40.74
C PRO A 202 -14.76 67.07 40.85
N VAL A 203 -15.47 68.06 41.38
CA VAL A 203 -14.99 69.41 41.64
C VAL A 203 -14.85 69.57 43.15
N GLU A 204 -13.64 69.87 43.61
CA GLU A 204 -13.32 70.03 45.02
C GLU A 204 -13.15 71.50 45.40
N GLN A 205 -13.43 71.82 46.67
CA GLN A 205 -13.29 73.15 47.23
C GLN A 205 -11.81 73.56 47.39
N MET A 206 -11.54 74.85 47.28
CA MET A 206 -10.19 75.39 47.49
C MET A 206 -9.75 75.19 48.96
N GLY A 207 -8.63 74.51 49.18
CA GLY A 207 -8.04 74.34 50.52
C GLY A 207 -8.60 73.19 51.37
N GLY A 208 -9.54 72.38 50.85
CA GLY A 208 -10.04 71.19 51.54
C GLY A 208 -10.74 70.23 50.59
N GLY A 209 -10.44 68.94 50.69
CA GLY A 209 -10.94 67.86 49.82
C GLY A 209 -12.43 67.53 49.92
N ARG A 210 -13.27 68.54 50.20
CA ARG A 210 -14.72 68.41 50.13
C ARG A 210 -15.15 68.59 48.68
N LYS A 211 -15.88 67.60 48.17
CA LYS A 211 -16.49 67.64 46.83
C LYS A 211 -17.69 68.57 46.84
N VAL A 212 -17.63 69.61 46.02
CA VAL A 212 -18.71 70.59 45.88
C VAL A 212 -19.73 70.15 44.81
N GLY A 213 -19.29 69.30 43.88
CA GLY A 213 -20.14 68.75 42.83
C GLY A 213 -19.34 68.01 41.77
N THR A 214 -19.97 67.73 40.63
CA THR A 214 -19.38 66.95 39.54
C THR A 214 -19.68 67.59 38.19
N LEU A 215 -18.64 67.78 37.39
CA LEU A 215 -18.74 68.12 35.98
C LEU A 215 -18.90 66.84 35.17
N ILE A 216 -19.98 66.74 34.39
CA ILE A 216 -20.27 65.59 33.54
C ILE A 216 -20.30 66.02 32.08
N MET A 217 -19.50 65.38 31.25
CA MET A 217 -19.44 65.63 29.81
C MET A 217 -19.73 64.35 29.03
N GLY A 218 -20.62 64.42 28.05
CA GLY A 218 -20.93 63.31 27.15
C GLY A 218 -20.38 63.55 25.74
N PHE A 219 -19.59 62.59 25.28
CA PHE A 219 -19.00 62.55 23.94
C PHE A 219 -19.66 61.44 23.14
N PRO A 220 -19.91 61.59 21.83
CA PRO A 220 -20.31 60.46 21.02
C PRO A 220 -19.19 59.40 21.03
N ALA A 221 -19.48 58.20 21.54
CA ALA A 221 -18.49 57.11 21.66
C ALA A 221 -18.08 56.57 20.28
N ILE A 222 -19.01 56.62 19.32
CA ILE A 222 -18.84 56.10 17.98
C ILE A 222 -18.88 57.27 16.98
N ASN A 223 -17.73 57.61 16.39
CA ASN A 223 -17.70 58.51 15.24
C ASN A 223 -17.82 57.69 13.96
N ARG A 224 -18.91 57.92 13.21
CA ARG A 224 -19.19 57.28 11.91
C ARG A 224 -17.99 57.32 10.95
N ARG A 225 -17.10 58.32 11.05
CA ARG A 225 -15.95 58.48 10.15
C ARG A 225 -14.75 57.60 10.54
N GLY A 226 -14.47 57.46 11.84
CA GLY A 226 -13.38 56.63 12.36
C GLY A 226 -13.69 55.14 12.23
N GLU A 227 -14.92 54.75 12.59
CA GLU A 227 -15.39 53.37 12.47
C GLU A 227 -15.49 52.95 10.98
N LYS A 228 -15.97 53.83 10.09
CA LYS A 228 -15.96 53.57 8.64
C LYS A 228 -14.55 53.39 8.09
N THR A 229 -13.58 54.19 8.52
CA THR A 229 -12.18 54.04 8.09
C THR A 229 -11.59 52.72 8.61
N LEU A 230 -11.92 52.31 9.84
CA LEU A 230 -11.48 51.04 10.40
C LEU A 230 -12.14 49.84 9.70
N ASN A 231 -13.43 49.92 9.36
CA ASN A 231 -14.17 48.86 8.66
C ASN A 231 -13.82 48.78 7.17
N GLU A 232 -13.37 49.88 6.54
CA GLU A 232 -12.85 49.85 5.17
C GLU A 232 -11.47 49.17 5.10
N VAL A 233 -10.69 49.23 6.18
CA VAL A 233 -9.32 48.70 6.26
C VAL A 233 -9.27 47.31 6.89
N SER A 234 -10.18 46.99 7.81
CA SER A 234 -10.31 45.66 8.41
C SER A 234 -11.61 45.02 7.93
N ALA A 235 -11.55 43.80 7.40
CA ALA A 235 -12.71 43.01 6.95
C ALA A 235 -13.58 42.50 8.13
N LEU A 236 -13.66 43.30 9.19
CA LEU A 236 -14.22 42.96 10.49
C LEU A 236 -15.36 43.93 10.77
N HIS A 237 -16.60 43.42 10.76
CA HIS A 237 -17.74 44.23 11.13
C HIS A 237 -17.77 44.38 12.65
N SER A 238 -17.53 45.59 13.16
CA SER A 238 -17.43 45.86 14.59
C SER A 238 -18.65 46.58 15.17
N GLY A 239 -18.89 46.43 16.47
CA GLY A 239 -19.94 47.09 17.22
C GLY A 239 -19.66 47.09 18.72
N VAL A 240 -20.46 47.81 19.48
CA VAL A 240 -20.36 47.89 20.95
C VAL A 240 -21.67 47.44 21.56
N TRP A 241 -21.60 46.48 22.49
CA TRP A 241 -22.74 45.96 23.23
C TRP A 241 -22.72 46.48 24.66
N VAL A 242 -23.79 47.16 25.07
CA VAL A 242 -23.99 47.74 26.42
C VAL A 242 -25.45 47.55 26.80
N ASP A 243 -25.72 47.07 28.01
CA ASP A 243 -27.08 46.93 28.58
C ASP A 243 -28.09 46.27 27.63
N GLY A 244 -27.73 45.09 27.10
CA GLY A 244 -28.60 44.30 26.20
C GLY A 244 -28.70 44.84 24.78
N THR A 245 -28.14 46.02 24.49
CA THR A 245 -28.27 46.69 23.21
C THR A 245 -26.96 46.61 22.41
N LEU A 246 -27.03 46.13 21.17
CA LEU A 246 -25.90 46.15 20.23
C LEU A 246 -25.95 47.41 19.36
N LEU A 247 -24.93 48.25 19.47
CA LEU A 247 -24.79 49.48 18.70
C LEU A 247 -23.64 49.33 17.71
N SER A 248 -23.96 49.34 16.42
CA SER A 248 -22.97 49.19 15.36
C SER A 248 -23.34 50.04 14.14
N THR A 249 -22.34 50.64 13.50
CA THR A 249 -22.50 51.23 12.16
C THR A 249 -21.96 50.33 11.05
N ALA A 250 -21.21 49.27 11.41
CA ALA A 250 -20.59 48.31 10.51
C ALA A 250 -21.51 47.11 10.19
N ILE A 251 -22.26 46.66 11.18
CA ILE A 251 -23.14 45.50 11.09
C ILE A 251 -24.48 46.00 10.52
N PRO A 252 -24.96 45.47 9.38
CA PRO A 252 -26.25 45.88 8.82
C PRO A 252 -27.39 45.70 9.83
N GLU A 253 -28.30 46.67 9.92
CA GLU A 253 -29.42 46.67 10.89
C GLU A 253 -30.24 45.36 10.87
N ILE A 254 -30.42 44.78 9.69
CA ILE A 254 -31.14 43.49 9.49
C ILE A 254 -30.49 42.34 10.28
N ASN A 255 -29.18 42.40 10.51
CA ASN A 255 -28.44 41.35 11.20
C ASN A 255 -28.22 41.68 12.68
N GLN A 256 -28.39 42.93 13.10
CA GLN A 256 -28.12 43.37 14.48
C GLN A 256 -29.01 42.66 15.50
N ALA A 257 -30.29 42.44 15.21
CA ALA A 257 -31.21 41.73 16.11
C ALA A 257 -30.79 40.27 16.36
N GLN A 258 -30.31 39.58 15.32
CA GLN A 258 -29.86 38.19 15.43
C GLN A 258 -28.55 38.08 16.21
N VAL A 259 -27.63 39.03 15.99
CA VAL A 259 -26.37 39.13 16.73
C VAL A 259 -26.63 39.50 18.19
N ALA A 260 -27.54 40.44 18.47
CA ALA A 260 -27.91 40.84 19.83
C ALA A 260 -28.50 39.66 20.62
N LYS A 261 -29.45 38.92 20.02
CA LYS A 261 -30.01 37.70 20.62
C LYS A 261 -28.96 36.62 20.87
N TRP A 262 -27.99 36.47 19.95
CA TRP A 262 -26.88 35.55 20.14
C TRP A 262 -25.97 36.00 21.30
N LEU A 263 -25.66 37.28 21.40
CA LEU A 263 -24.87 37.85 22.50
C LEU A 263 -25.59 37.69 23.85
N GLU A 264 -26.90 37.92 23.93
CA GLU A 264 -27.69 37.70 25.15
C GLU A 264 -27.62 36.24 25.62
N ASN A 265 -27.83 35.29 24.70
CA ASN A 265 -27.77 33.87 25.02
C ASN A 265 -26.37 33.41 25.46
N ASN A 266 -25.31 34.10 25.01
CA ASN A 266 -23.92 33.79 25.34
C ASN A 266 -23.33 34.76 26.39
N ALA A 267 -24.11 35.71 26.91
CA ALA A 267 -23.63 36.80 27.76
C ALA A 267 -22.95 36.32 29.03
N GLN A 268 -23.44 35.22 29.62
CA GLN A 268 -22.86 34.61 30.81
C GLN A 268 -21.49 33.98 30.50
N ALA A 269 -21.38 33.21 29.41
CA ALA A 269 -20.13 32.60 28.96
C ALA A 269 -19.07 33.63 28.52
N LEU A 270 -19.51 34.81 28.07
CA LEU A 270 -18.66 35.95 27.70
C LEU A 270 -18.12 36.72 28.91
N LYS A 271 -18.82 36.69 30.06
CA LYS A 271 -18.37 37.30 31.32
C LYS A 271 -17.26 36.49 31.99
N ASP A 272 -17.32 35.17 31.91
CA ASP A 272 -16.37 34.28 32.59
C ASP A 272 -15.05 34.12 31.83
N ASN A 273 -15.05 34.09 30.49
CA ASN A 273 -13.84 33.96 29.68
C ASN A 273 -13.96 34.65 28.30
N PRO A 274 -13.73 35.98 28.22
CA PRO A 274 -13.97 36.76 27.00
C PRO A 274 -13.03 36.43 25.82
N ALA A 275 -11.85 35.87 26.08
CA ALA A 275 -10.80 35.70 25.06
C ALA A 275 -10.79 34.33 24.37
N GLU A 276 -11.42 33.30 24.95
CA GLU A 276 -11.33 31.90 24.47
C GLU A 276 -12.59 31.37 23.77
N ASN A 277 -13.76 32.00 23.97
CA ASN A 277 -15.01 31.58 23.32
C ASN A 277 -15.13 32.12 21.89
N GLN A 278 -14.27 31.61 21.01
CA GLN A 278 -14.33 31.86 19.57
C GLN A 278 -15.41 30.99 18.94
N THR A 279 -16.61 31.54 18.79
CA THR A 279 -17.78 30.80 18.30
C THR A 279 -18.20 31.29 16.92
N PHE A 280 -18.79 30.40 16.13
CA PHE A 280 -19.35 30.73 14.82
C PHE A 280 -20.82 31.12 14.96
N LEU A 281 -21.22 32.16 14.22
CA LEU A 281 -22.59 32.61 14.07
C LEU A 281 -22.95 32.60 12.58
N GLU A 282 -24.02 31.92 12.22
CA GLU A 282 -24.50 31.89 10.84
C GLU A 282 -25.54 32.99 10.62
N LEU A 283 -25.24 33.91 9.70
CA LEU A 283 -26.14 35.00 9.31
C LEU A 283 -26.46 34.85 7.82
N LYS A 284 -27.73 34.57 7.49
CA LYS A 284 -28.21 34.37 6.10
C LYS A 284 -27.37 33.36 5.29
N GLY A 285 -26.91 32.27 5.91
CA GLY A 285 -26.09 31.25 5.27
C GLY A 285 -24.58 31.56 5.21
N ILE A 286 -24.16 32.71 5.72
CA ILE A 286 -22.75 33.13 5.80
C ILE A 286 -22.26 32.86 7.24
N PRO A 287 -21.20 32.04 7.42
CA PRO A 287 -20.62 31.79 8.72
C PRO A 287 -19.68 32.92 9.13
N TYR A 288 -20.02 33.62 10.19
CA TYR A 288 -19.18 34.64 10.81
C TYR A 288 -18.48 34.08 12.05
N LYS A 289 -17.19 34.36 12.20
CA LYS A 289 -16.47 34.10 13.45
C LYS A 289 -16.61 35.32 14.36
N VAL A 290 -17.15 35.12 15.56
CA VAL A 290 -17.45 36.20 16.51
C VAL A 290 -16.32 36.32 17.53
N PHE A 291 -15.91 37.55 17.83
CA PHE A 291 -15.12 37.85 19.01
C PHE A 291 -15.81 38.91 19.85
N VAL A 292 -15.58 38.84 21.16
CA VAL A 292 -16.11 39.78 22.15
C VAL A 292 -14.98 40.15 23.11
N ALA A 293 -14.82 41.44 23.39
CA ALA A 293 -13.79 41.92 24.31
C ALA A 293 -14.35 42.99 25.24
N PRO A 294 -14.10 42.93 26.55
CA PRO A 294 -14.56 43.96 27.49
C PRO A 294 -13.85 45.29 27.22
N MET A 295 -14.56 46.39 27.43
CA MET A 295 -14.01 47.75 27.42
C MET A 295 -13.91 48.28 28.85
N ASP A 296 -13.02 49.26 29.06
CA ASP A 296 -12.82 49.91 30.36
C ASP A 296 -13.97 50.86 30.67
N SER A 297 -14.63 50.66 31.81
CA SER A 297 -15.73 51.49 32.31
C SER A 297 -15.71 51.48 33.83
N HIS A 298 -15.84 52.66 34.45
CA HIS A 298 -15.83 52.80 35.90
C HIS A 298 -17.25 52.66 36.48
N PRO A 299 -17.43 51.96 37.61
CA PRO A 299 -18.69 52.01 38.36
C PRO A 299 -19.05 53.47 38.71
N PRO A 300 -20.31 53.90 38.58
CA PRO A 300 -21.54 53.10 38.44
C PRO A 300 -21.94 52.77 37.00
N PHE A 301 -21.14 53.11 35.99
CA PHE A 301 -21.52 52.90 34.60
C PHE A 301 -21.54 51.41 34.20
N PRO A 302 -22.42 51.02 33.26
CA PRO A 302 -22.43 49.67 32.71
C PRO A 302 -21.11 49.36 31.98
N ARG A 303 -20.75 48.07 31.93
CA ARG A 303 -19.52 47.62 31.27
C ARG A 303 -19.79 47.32 29.79
N PRO A 304 -19.17 48.04 28.84
CA PRO A 304 -19.31 47.74 27.42
C PRO A 304 -18.48 46.52 27.02
N TYR A 305 -18.96 45.85 25.99
CA TYR A 305 -18.22 44.82 25.28
C TYR A 305 -18.13 45.20 23.81
N LYS A 306 -16.91 45.27 23.28
CA LYS A 306 -16.68 45.36 21.85
C LYS A 306 -16.94 44.00 21.22
N VAL A 307 -17.77 43.97 20.19
CA VAL A 307 -18.11 42.77 19.43
C VAL A 307 -17.60 42.96 18.01
N GLY A 308 -17.07 41.92 17.40
CA GLY A 308 -16.92 41.95 15.96
C GLY A 308 -17.10 40.59 15.29
N LEU A 309 -17.48 40.69 14.02
CA LEU A 309 -17.84 39.60 13.15
C LEU A 309 -16.85 39.57 12.00
N TYR A 310 -16.16 38.43 11.84
CA TYR A 310 -15.27 38.19 10.72
C TYR A 310 -15.93 37.22 9.74
N ASP A 311 -16.00 37.60 8.46
CA ASP A 311 -16.55 36.72 7.44
C ASP A 311 -15.63 35.50 7.22
N TRP A 312 -16.15 34.30 7.45
CA TRP A 312 -15.38 33.06 7.34
C TRP A 312 -15.59 32.34 6.00
N THR A 313 -16.31 32.94 5.04
CA THR A 313 -16.53 32.34 3.70
C THR A 313 -15.25 32.08 2.96
N ASP A 314 -14.34 33.06 2.94
CA ASP A 314 -13.08 32.95 2.20
C ASP A 314 -12.20 31.83 2.79
N ALA A 315 -12.21 31.71 4.12
CA ALA A 315 -11.52 30.64 4.83
C ALA A 315 -12.08 29.24 4.50
N LEU A 316 -13.39 29.13 4.26
CA LEU A 316 -14.05 27.88 3.85
C LEU A 316 -13.85 27.57 2.36
N ALA A 317 -13.89 28.58 1.50
CA ALA A 317 -13.62 28.44 0.07
C ALA A 317 -12.20 27.91 -0.16
N VAL A 318 -11.20 28.52 0.49
CA VAL A 318 -9.80 28.06 0.44
C VAL A 318 -9.68 26.59 0.89
N LYS A 319 -10.43 26.19 1.92
CA LYS A 319 -10.42 24.80 2.40
C LYS A 319 -10.99 23.82 1.36
N SER A 320 -12.08 24.22 0.68
CA SER A 320 -12.70 23.45 -0.38
C SER A 320 -11.77 23.30 -1.59
N ASP A 321 -11.13 24.39 -1.99
CA ASP A 321 -10.22 24.41 -3.15
C ASP A 321 -8.98 23.54 -2.92
N ILE A 322 -8.34 23.66 -1.75
CA ILE A 322 -7.20 22.80 -1.37
C ILE A 322 -7.63 21.33 -1.38
N LYS A 323 -8.82 21.01 -0.85
CA LYS A 323 -9.35 19.63 -0.86
C LYS A 323 -9.55 19.13 -2.28
N ALA A 324 -10.16 19.93 -3.16
CA ALA A 324 -10.41 19.57 -4.55
C ALA A 324 -9.09 19.35 -5.32
N GLN A 325 -8.11 20.23 -5.15
CA GLN A 325 -6.79 20.10 -5.79
C GLN A 325 -6.05 18.84 -5.34
N ILE A 326 -5.97 18.59 -4.02
CA ILE A 326 -5.28 17.41 -3.48
C ILE A 326 -5.97 16.11 -3.93
N LEU A 327 -7.30 16.05 -3.87
CA LEU A 327 -8.05 14.89 -4.35
C LEU A 327 -7.89 14.69 -5.87
N GLY A 328 -7.87 15.78 -6.64
CA GLY A 328 -7.63 15.74 -8.09
C GLY A 328 -6.25 15.17 -8.43
N ILE A 329 -5.19 15.65 -7.76
CA ILE A 329 -3.83 15.11 -7.92
C ILE A 329 -3.78 13.64 -7.50
N GLY A 330 -4.41 13.29 -6.37
CA GLY A 330 -4.50 11.91 -5.90
C GLY A 330 -5.19 10.98 -6.90
N ALA A 331 -6.26 11.44 -7.54
CA ALA A 331 -6.97 10.69 -8.57
C ALA A 331 -6.10 10.47 -9.83
N VAL A 332 -5.40 11.50 -10.30
CA VAL A 332 -4.46 11.39 -11.44
C VAL A 332 -3.34 10.41 -11.11
N MET A 333 -2.74 10.52 -9.92
CA MET A 333 -1.71 9.59 -9.45
C MET A 333 -2.23 8.16 -9.34
N GLY A 334 -3.48 7.98 -8.91
CA GLY A 334 -4.15 6.68 -8.86
C GLY A 334 -4.30 6.06 -10.25
N LEU A 335 -4.75 6.85 -11.24
CA LEU A 335 -4.85 6.40 -12.63
C LEU A 335 -3.48 6.04 -13.21
N LEU A 336 -2.46 6.85 -12.96
CA LEU A 336 -1.08 6.56 -13.37
C LEU A 336 -0.56 5.27 -12.71
N ALA A 337 -0.87 5.04 -11.43
CA ALA A 337 -0.50 3.80 -10.73
C ALA A 337 -1.17 2.56 -11.35
N VAL A 338 -2.45 2.65 -11.73
CA VAL A 338 -3.15 1.58 -12.45
C VAL A 338 -2.51 1.34 -13.82
N GLY A 339 -2.23 2.40 -14.59
CA GLY A 339 -1.58 2.31 -15.89
C GLY A 339 -0.18 1.68 -15.81
N LEU A 340 0.64 2.12 -14.86
CA LEU A 340 1.98 1.58 -14.64
C LEU A 340 1.94 0.12 -14.19
N SER A 341 1.01 -0.24 -13.30
CA SER A 341 0.78 -1.63 -12.88
C SER A 341 0.39 -2.52 -14.08
N TRP A 342 -0.46 -2.01 -14.98
CA TRP A 342 -0.84 -2.71 -16.21
C TRP A 342 0.36 -2.89 -17.15
N LEU A 343 1.20 -1.86 -17.31
CA LEU A 343 2.41 -1.91 -18.13
C LEU A 343 3.42 -2.94 -17.61
N ILE A 344 3.71 -2.93 -16.30
CA ILE A 344 4.60 -3.92 -15.64
C ILE A 344 4.02 -5.34 -15.78
N SER A 345 2.71 -5.48 -15.65
CA SER A 345 1.98 -6.74 -15.81
C SER A 345 2.07 -7.32 -17.22
N LEU A 346 2.22 -6.48 -18.25
CA LEU A 346 2.46 -6.89 -19.62
C LEU A 346 3.94 -7.19 -19.90
N GLY A 347 4.85 -6.34 -19.40
CA GLY A 347 6.29 -6.45 -19.64
C GLY A 347 6.97 -7.60 -18.92
N LEU A 348 6.74 -7.76 -17.61
CA LEU A 348 7.48 -8.71 -16.78
C LEU A 348 6.74 -10.05 -16.57
N PHE A 349 5.45 -9.98 -16.29
CA PHE A 349 4.71 -11.17 -15.81
C PHE A 349 4.43 -12.20 -16.90
N ARG A 350 4.13 -11.73 -18.13
CA ARG A 350 3.83 -12.64 -19.25
C ARG A 350 5.03 -13.52 -19.61
N PRO A 351 6.26 -13.00 -19.81
CA PRO A 351 7.44 -13.82 -20.06
C PRO A 351 7.74 -14.80 -18.92
N VAL A 352 7.73 -14.34 -17.67
CA VAL A 352 8.03 -15.20 -16.51
C VAL A 352 7.04 -16.37 -16.40
N ARG A 353 5.74 -16.12 -16.61
CA ARG A 353 4.73 -17.20 -16.60
C ARG A 353 4.91 -18.17 -17.76
N ARG A 354 5.38 -17.73 -18.94
CA ARG A 354 5.70 -18.63 -20.06
C ARG A 354 6.89 -19.51 -19.72
N LEU A 355 7.96 -18.91 -19.18
CA LEU A 355 9.15 -19.65 -18.75
C LEU A 355 8.77 -20.72 -17.72
N TYR A 356 8.04 -20.34 -16.67
CA TYR A 356 7.55 -21.30 -15.67
C TYR A 356 6.80 -22.49 -16.30
N ARG A 357 5.84 -22.23 -17.19
CA ARG A 357 5.10 -23.32 -17.87
C ARG A 357 5.99 -24.18 -18.75
N ALA A 358 6.92 -23.58 -19.47
CA ALA A 358 7.86 -24.29 -20.33
C ALA A 358 8.81 -25.16 -19.50
N THR A 359 9.32 -24.65 -18.37
CA THR A 359 10.14 -25.41 -17.43
C THR A 359 9.38 -26.59 -16.83
N MET A 360 8.09 -26.41 -16.48
CA MET A 360 7.26 -27.52 -15.99
C MET A 360 7.09 -28.60 -17.07
N ARG A 361 6.81 -28.22 -18.32
CA ARG A 361 6.75 -29.17 -19.45
C ARG A 361 8.07 -29.91 -19.67
N LEU A 362 9.18 -29.17 -19.65
CA LEU A 362 10.53 -29.74 -19.79
C LEU A 362 10.82 -30.78 -18.70
N ARG A 363 10.45 -30.48 -17.46
CA ARG A 363 10.56 -31.40 -16.31
C ARG A 363 9.70 -32.65 -16.50
N ASP A 364 8.52 -32.49 -17.07
CA ASP A 364 7.58 -33.59 -17.32
C ASP A 364 7.97 -34.44 -18.56
N GLY A 365 9.14 -34.18 -19.17
CA GLY A 365 9.74 -35.00 -20.24
C GLY A 365 9.55 -34.45 -21.66
N ASP A 366 8.88 -33.31 -21.81
CA ASP A 366 8.71 -32.63 -23.11
C ASP A 366 9.96 -31.80 -23.46
N TYR A 367 10.98 -32.44 -24.03
CA TYR A 367 12.26 -31.81 -24.41
C TYR A 367 12.19 -30.93 -25.67
N ASP A 368 11.09 -31.00 -26.43
CA ASP A 368 10.90 -30.20 -27.65
C ASP A 368 10.19 -28.87 -27.40
N VAL A 369 9.85 -28.58 -26.13
CA VAL A 369 9.29 -27.29 -25.73
C VAL A 369 10.25 -26.14 -26.06
N ARG A 370 9.73 -25.07 -26.68
CA ARG A 370 10.48 -23.85 -27.01
C ARG A 370 9.71 -22.60 -26.60
N ILE A 371 10.46 -21.58 -26.21
CA ILE A 371 9.95 -20.27 -25.82
C ILE A 371 10.33 -19.25 -26.89
N PRO A 372 9.39 -18.44 -27.42
CA PRO A 372 9.73 -17.41 -28.38
C PRO A 372 10.55 -16.28 -27.71
N VAL A 373 11.74 -16.01 -28.24
CA VAL A 373 12.59 -14.88 -27.83
C VAL A 373 12.02 -13.60 -28.46
N ARG A 374 11.40 -12.75 -27.64
CA ARG A 374 10.73 -11.50 -28.10
C ARG A 374 11.39 -10.22 -27.60
N SER A 375 12.34 -10.35 -26.68
CA SER A 375 13.04 -9.23 -26.07
C SER A 375 14.54 -9.52 -26.13
N SER A 376 15.36 -8.47 -26.17
CA SER A 376 16.81 -8.54 -26.10
C SER A 376 17.36 -8.28 -24.69
N ASP A 377 16.46 -8.23 -23.70
CA ASP A 377 16.77 -8.05 -22.28
C ASP A 377 17.15 -9.38 -21.59
N GLU A 378 17.27 -9.37 -20.26
CA GLU A 378 17.58 -10.52 -19.43
C GLU A 378 16.55 -11.65 -19.56
N LEU A 379 15.27 -11.32 -19.80
CA LEU A 379 14.22 -12.32 -20.01
C LEU A 379 14.36 -12.98 -21.38
N GLY A 380 14.80 -12.21 -22.38
CA GLY A 380 15.20 -12.69 -23.69
C GLY A 380 16.33 -13.70 -23.61
N LYS A 381 17.44 -13.32 -22.97
CA LYS A 381 18.61 -14.18 -22.74
C LYS A 381 18.27 -15.45 -21.97
N LEU A 382 17.40 -15.35 -20.96
CA LEU A 382 16.94 -16.51 -20.20
C LEU A 382 16.08 -17.46 -21.04
N ALA A 383 15.26 -16.93 -21.96
CA ALA A 383 14.50 -17.75 -22.90
C ALA A 383 15.40 -18.46 -23.92
N GLU A 384 16.46 -17.80 -24.38
CA GLU A 384 17.48 -18.38 -25.26
C GLU A 384 18.24 -19.51 -24.56
N ALA A 385 18.82 -19.25 -23.38
CA ALA A 385 19.50 -20.27 -22.58
C ALA A 385 18.59 -21.47 -22.23
N PHE A 386 17.30 -21.21 -21.96
CA PHE A 386 16.32 -22.28 -21.77
C PHE A 386 16.12 -23.12 -23.03
N ASN A 387 16.02 -22.50 -24.21
CA ASN A 387 15.85 -23.21 -25.48
C ASN A 387 17.09 -24.08 -25.81
N GLU A 388 18.30 -23.56 -25.55
CA GLU A 388 19.55 -24.31 -25.70
C GLU A 388 19.55 -25.54 -24.78
N THR A 389 19.22 -25.36 -23.50
CA THR A 389 19.14 -26.46 -22.53
C THR A 389 18.10 -27.52 -22.96
N ALA A 390 16.92 -27.09 -23.43
CA ALA A 390 15.90 -28.00 -23.91
C ALA A 390 16.36 -28.78 -25.16
N GLN A 391 17.10 -28.13 -26.05
CA GLN A 391 17.69 -28.77 -27.23
C GLN A 391 18.76 -29.79 -26.85
N GLU A 392 19.67 -29.47 -25.92
CA GLU A 392 20.68 -30.41 -25.43
C GLU A 392 20.05 -31.64 -24.79
N LEU A 393 19.00 -31.47 -23.98
CA LEU A 393 18.27 -32.58 -23.36
C LEU A 393 17.54 -33.44 -24.39
N SER A 394 16.91 -32.83 -25.40
CA SER A 394 16.29 -33.55 -26.53
C SER A 394 17.33 -34.39 -27.27
N LEU A 395 18.52 -33.83 -27.54
CA LEU A 395 19.62 -34.53 -28.19
C LEU A 395 20.14 -35.69 -27.34
N LYS A 396 20.34 -35.47 -26.02
CA LYS A 396 20.77 -36.51 -25.09
C LYS A 396 19.76 -37.66 -25.00
N ASN A 397 18.46 -37.35 -25.00
CA ASN A 397 17.44 -38.39 -25.02
C ASN A 397 17.48 -39.20 -26.32
N LYS A 398 17.67 -38.56 -27.48
CA LYS A 398 17.85 -39.24 -28.77
C LYS A 398 19.07 -40.16 -28.76
N TYR A 399 20.21 -39.73 -28.22
CA TYR A 399 21.39 -40.60 -28.10
C TYR A 399 21.15 -41.81 -27.22
N ARG A 400 20.44 -41.64 -26.10
CA ARG A 400 20.03 -42.76 -25.25
C ARG A 400 19.13 -43.74 -26.00
N ASP A 401 18.16 -43.24 -26.76
CA ASP A 401 17.22 -44.08 -27.51
C ASP A 401 17.93 -44.85 -28.64
N VAL A 402 18.90 -44.23 -29.31
CA VAL A 402 19.75 -44.91 -30.31
C VAL A 402 20.63 -45.97 -29.65
N LEU A 403 21.26 -45.66 -28.51
CA LEU A 403 22.12 -46.62 -27.82
C LEU A 403 21.34 -47.86 -27.36
N ASN A 404 20.13 -47.68 -26.84
CA ASN A 404 19.23 -48.78 -26.45
C ASN A 404 18.79 -49.68 -27.62
N LYS A 405 18.91 -49.22 -28.88
CA LYS A 405 18.62 -50.02 -30.07
C LYS A 405 19.84 -50.80 -30.58
N VAL A 406 21.04 -50.32 -30.28
CA VAL A 406 22.30 -50.91 -30.80
C VAL A 406 22.91 -51.89 -29.81
N THR A 407 22.59 -51.78 -28.53
CA THR A 407 23.03 -52.73 -27.50
C THR A 407 21.89 -53.04 -26.54
N ASP A 408 21.98 -54.17 -25.85
CA ASP A 408 20.99 -54.56 -24.84
C ASP A 408 20.84 -53.46 -23.78
N LYS A 409 19.61 -53.20 -23.34
CA LYS A 409 19.26 -52.11 -22.42
C LYS A 409 20.13 -52.12 -21.16
N VAL A 410 20.44 -53.30 -20.62
CA VAL A 410 21.24 -53.44 -19.39
C VAL A 410 22.70 -53.01 -19.63
N VAL A 411 23.22 -53.24 -20.84
CA VAL A 411 24.55 -52.81 -21.27
C VAL A 411 24.55 -51.32 -21.60
N ALA A 412 23.54 -50.82 -22.31
CA ALA A 412 23.37 -49.40 -22.64
C ALA A 412 23.35 -48.51 -21.39
N GLU A 413 22.61 -48.91 -20.36
CA GLU A 413 22.56 -48.18 -19.08
C GLU A 413 23.93 -48.11 -18.39
N ARG A 414 24.73 -49.18 -18.47
CA ARG A 414 26.11 -49.19 -17.93
C ARG A 414 27.05 -48.29 -18.71
N LEU A 415 26.91 -48.24 -20.04
CA LEU A 415 27.64 -47.32 -20.91
C LEU A 415 27.32 -45.86 -20.54
N ILE A 416 26.03 -45.53 -20.37
CA ILE A 416 25.57 -44.18 -20.02
C ILE A 416 26.06 -43.74 -18.64
N GLN A 417 26.17 -44.67 -17.67
CA GLN A 417 26.66 -44.38 -16.32
C GLN A 417 28.19 -44.19 -16.24
N GLY A 418 28.92 -44.31 -17.35
CA GLY A 418 30.39 -44.17 -17.37
C GLY A 418 31.12 -45.31 -16.67
N LYS A 419 30.45 -46.45 -16.40
CA LYS A 419 31.05 -47.64 -15.77
C LYS A 419 31.69 -48.55 -16.82
N VAL A 420 32.49 -47.95 -17.72
CA VAL A 420 33.06 -48.63 -18.88
C VAL A 420 34.57 -48.59 -18.76
N ALA A 421 35.16 -49.75 -18.54
CA ALA A 421 36.60 -49.96 -18.62
C ALA A 421 36.84 -51.27 -19.38
N LEU A 422 37.93 -51.32 -20.15
CA LEU A 422 38.38 -52.56 -20.75
C LEU A 422 38.65 -53.61 -19.67
N GLY A 423 38.28 -54.85 -19.98
CA GLY A 423 38.34 -55.97 -19.04
C GLY A 423 36.96 -56.33 -18.49
N GLY A 424 36.94 -57.20 -17.49
CA GLY A 424 35.71 -57.79 -16.99
C GLY A 424 35.88 -58.40 -15.61
N LYS A 425 34.78 -58.91 -15.07
CA LYS A 425 34.78 -59.65 -13.82
C LYS A 425 34.49 -61.12 -14.10
N THR A 426 35.33 -61.99 -13.54
CA THR A 426 35.07 -63.43 -13.54
C THR A 426 33.90 -63.74 -12.62
N ARG A 427 32.88 -64.41 -13.13
CA ARG A 427 31.65 -64.76 -12.41
C ARG A 427 31.15 -66.13 -12.84
N GLN A 428 30.40 -66.78 -11.96
CA GLN A 428 29.57 -67.92 -12.34
C GLN A 428 28.40 -67.39 -13.18
N MET A 429 28.26 -67.90 -14.39
CA MET A 429 27.27 -67.46 -15.37
C MET A 429 26.76 -68.65 -16.17
N THR A 430 25.62 -68.45 -16.83
CA THR A 430 25.08 -69.41 -17.79
C THR A 430 24.95 -68.76 -19.15
N VAL A 431 25.48 -69.41 -20.19
CA VAL A 431 25.41 -68.94 -21.57
C VAL A 431 24.52 -69.88 -22.35
N LEU A 432 23.65 -69.30 -23.18
CA LEU A 432 22.75 -69.99 -24.08
C LEU A 432 23.06 -69.56 -25.51
N PHE A 433 23.16 -70.54 -26.40
CA PHE A 433 23.17 -70.33 -27.85
C PHE A 433 21.93 -70.97 -28.46
N CYS A 434 21.26 -70.26 -29.36
CA CYS A 434 20.14 -70.76 -30.16
C CYS A 434 20.46 -70.48 -31.63
N ASP A 435 20.33 -71.48 -32.49
CA ASP A 435 20.79 -71.42 -33.89
C ASP A 435 19.79 -72.14 -34.80
N ILE A 436 19.58 -71.61 -36.01
CA ILE A 436 18.58 -72.17 -36.95
C ILE A 436 19.18 -73.40 -37.64
N ARG A 437 18.45 -74.50 -37.61
CA ARG A 437 18.85 -75.72 -38.32
C ARG A 437 18.61 -75.55 -39.81
N GLN A 438 19.57 -76.02 -40.61
CA GLN A 438 19.52 -75.94 -42.07
C GLN A 438 19.37 -74.49 -42.60
N TYR A 439 19.84 -73.49 -41.86
CA TYR A 439 19.75 -72.07 -42.26
C TYR A 439 20.23 -71.81 -43.70
N THR A 440 21.39 -72.37 -44.08
CA THR A 440 21.93 -72.23 -45.44
C THR A 440 21.00 -72.80 -46.51
N GLU A 441 20.34 -73.92 -46.23
CA GLU A 441 19.39 -74.55 -47.17
C GLU A 441 18.11 -73.71 -47.27
N ILE A 442 17.58 -73.25 -46.13
CA ILE A 442 16.39 -72.38 -46.07
C ILE A 442 16.61 -71.07 -46.83
N THR A 443 17.80 -70.49 -46.76
CA THR A 443 18.09 -69.17 -47.33
C THR A 443 18.56 -69.18 -48.78
N GLN A 444 18.88 -70.35 -49.36
CA GLN A 444 19.25 -70.47 -50.78
C GLN A 444 18.12 -70.07 -51.72
N ASP A 445 16.88 -70.33 -51.30
CA ASP A 445 15.67 -70.06 -52.09
C ASP A 445 15.03 -68.70 -51.76
N LEU A 446 15.62 -67.92 -50.84
CA LEU A 446 15.12 -66.62 -50.41
C LEU A 446 15.93 -65.47 -51.02
N SER A 447 15.27 -64.37 -51.36
CA SER A 447 15.98 -63.13 -51.66
C SER A 447 16.70 -62.58 -50.41
N PRO A 448 17.71 -61.69 -50.58
CA PRO A 448 18.35 -61.03 -49.45
C PRO A 448 17.37 -60.27 -48.55
N GLU A 449 16.34 -59.65 -49.11
CA GLU A 449 15.32 -58.92 -48.35
C GLU A 449 14.43 -59.86 -47.53
N GLU A 450 13.98 -60.97 -48.12
CA GLU A 450 13.21 -62.01 -47.42
C GLU A 450 14.02 -62.67 -46.31
N THR A 451 15.31 -62.94 -46.57
CA THR A 451 16.24 -63.48 -45.56
C THR A 451 16.39 -62.53 -44.37
N VAL A 452 16.58 -61.23 -44.64
CA VAL A 452 16.70 -60.21 -43.59
C VAL A 452 15.39 -60.08 -42.80
N ASN A 453 14.23 -60.13 -43.45
CA ASN A 453 12.94 -60.07 -42.78
C ASN A 453 12.71 -61.28 -41.87
N MET A 454 12.99 -62.49 -42.35
CA MET A 454 12.91 -63.73 -41.56
C MET A 454 13.85 -63.68 -40.35
N LEU A 455 15.10 -63.22 -40.54
CA LEU A 455 16.05 -63.03 -39.44
C LEU A 455 15.54 -62.00 -38.44
N ASN A 456 15.09 -60.83 -38.89
CA ASN A 456 14.60 -59.79 -37.99
C ASN A 456 13.39 -60.27 -37.17
N GLU A 457 12.46 -61.02 -37.76
CA GLU A 457 11.34 -61.62 -37.05
C GLU A 457 11.82 -62.64 -36.00
N HIS A 458 12.72 -63.56 -36.40
CA HIS A 458 13.30 -64.54 -35.50
C HIS A 458 14.04 -63.89 -34.33
N MET A 459 14.95 -62.96 -34.62
CA MET A 459 15.77 -62.27 -33.63
C MET A 459 14.91 -61.42 -32.68
N THR A 460 13.86 -60.77 -33.20
CA THR A 460 12.92 -59.99 -32.37
C THR A 460 12.21 -60.89 -31.37
N ALA A 461 11.69 -62.03 -31.81
CA ALA A 461 10.98 -62.97 -30.95
C ALA A 461 11.91 -63.62 -29.92
N MET A 462 13.09 -64.08 -30.34
CA MET A 462 14.06 -64.69 -29.42
C MET A 462 14.57 -63.69 -28.39
N THR A 463 14.82 -62.43 -28.80
CA THR A 463 15.22 -61.36 -27.87
C THR A 463 14.15 -61.11 -26.82
N ARG A 464 12.87 -61.06 -27.21
CA ARG A 464 11.74 -60.93 -26.28
C ARG A 464 11.76 -62.06 -25.25
N VAL A 465 11.89 -63.31 -25.69
CA VAL A 465 11.95 -64.48 -24.81
C VAL A 465 13.13 -64.42 -23.84
N VAL A 466 14.31 -64.00 -24.31
CA VAL A 466 15.50 -63.80 -23.46
C VAL A 466 15.21 -62.78 -22.36
N HIS A 467 14.61 -61.65 -22.70
CA HIS A 467 14.28 -60.58 -21.76
C HIS A 467 13.22 -61.00 -20.73
N GLU A 468 12.18 -61.72 -21.15
CA GLU A 468 11.14 -62.26 -20.27
C GLU A 468 11.70 -63.22 -19.22
N ASN A 469 12.78 -63.93 -19.56
CA ASN A 469 13.49 -64.83 -18.65
C ASN A 469 14.65 -64.13 -17.90
N GLY A 470 14.79 -62.80 -18.02
CA GLY A 470 15.80 -62.02 -17.32
C GLY A 470 17.24 -62.24 -17.80
N GLY A 471 17.41 -62.73 -19.03
CA GLY A 471 18.70 -62.82 -19.71
C GLY A 471 19.07 -61.53 -20.44
N VAL A 472 20.33 -61.43 -20.84
CA VAL A 472 20.89 -60.34 -21.65
C VAL A 472 21.30 -60.92 -23.00
N VAL A 473 20.86 -60.33 -24.11
CA VAL A 473 21.36 -60.72 -25.43
C VAL A 473 22.76 -60.14 -25.59
N ASP A 474 23.75 -61.00 -25.78
CA ASP A 474 25.14 -60.56 -25.97
C ASP A 474 25.37 -60.06 -27.39
N LYS A 475 25.07 -60.94 -28.36
CA LYS A 475 25.22 -60.65 -29.78
C LYS A 475 24.44 -61.64 -30.65
N PHE A 476 24.27 -61.26 -31.91
CA PHE A 476 23.88 -62.14 -32.99
C PHE A 476 25.10 -62.51 -33.83
N VAL A 477 25.22 -63.77 -34.23
CA VAL A 477 26.28 -64.27 -35.11
C VAL A 477 25.63 -65.03 -36.26
N GLY A 478 25.37 -64.35 -37.38
CA GLY A 478 24.53 -64.92 -38.44
C GLY A 478 23.09 -65.10 -37.94
N ASP A 479 22.58 -66.32 -38.02
CA ASP A 479 21.29 -66.77 -37.50
C ASP A 479 21.32 -67.17 -36.02
N MET A 480 22.51 -67.21 -35.41
CA MET A 480 22.69 -67.60 -34.02
C MET A 480 22.44 -66.46 -33.03
N VAL A 481 21.64 -66.71 -32.01
CA VAL A 481 21.43 -65.86 -30.83
C VAL A 481 22.32 -66.33 -29.69
N MET A 482 23.14 -65.42 -29.14
CA MET A 482 23.86 -65.65 -27.90
C MET A 482 23.23 -64.85 -26.76
N ALA A 483 22.79 -65.54 -25.71
CA ALA A 483 22.23 -64.94 -24.51
C ALA A 483 23.01 -65.35 -23.27
N VAL A 484 23.05 -64.47 -22.26
CA VAL A 484 23.79 -64.68 -21.02
C VAL A 484 22.92 -64.36 -19.81
N PHE A 485 23.03 -65.22 -18.80
CA PHE A 485 22.36 -65.12 -17.51
C PHE A 485 23.42 -64.99 -16.40
N GLY A 486 23.23 -64.02 -15.51
CA GLY A 486 24.21 -63.69 -14.45
C GLY A 486 25.40 -62.82 -14.90
N ALA A 487 25.34 -62.23 -16.11
CA ALA A 487 26.44 -61.42 -16.67
C ALA A 487 26.71 -60.13 -15.89
N THR A 488 25.63 -59.49 -15.46
CA THR A 488 25.65 -58.15 -14.88
C THR A 488 25.79 -58.20 -13.37
N GLU A 489 25.14 -59.14 -12.72
CA GLU A 489 25.13 -59.37 -11.27
C GLU A 489 25.15 -60.87 -10.98
N THR A 490 25.63 -61.27 -9.79
CA THR A 490 25.65 -62.68 -9.39
C THR A 490 24.22 -63.15 -9.21
N ASP A 491 23.83 -64.15 -10.00
CA ASP A 491 22.49 -64.72 -9.96
C ASP A 491 22.56 -66.24 -9.74
N PRO A 492 22.17 -66.73 -8.55
CA PRO A 492 22.11 -68.17 -8.27
C PRO A 492 21.11 -68.93 -9.14
N THR A 493 20.11 -68.25 -9.71
CA THR A 493 19.05 -68.84 -10.55
C THR A 493 19.40 -68.81 -12.05
N ALA A 494 20.61 -68.38 -12.42
CA ALA A 494 20.98 -68.15 -13.82
C ALA A 494 20.85 -69.40 -14.70
N ALA A 495 21.18 -70.59 -14.17
CA ALA A 495 21.02 -71.86 -14.89
C ALA A 495 19.54 -72.22 -15.11
N GLU A 496 18.71 -72.11 -14.06
CA GLU A 496 17.27 -72.35 -14.12
C GLU A 496 16.59 -71.42 -15.15
N ARG A 497 16.89 -70.12 -15.09
CA ARG A 497 16.35 -69.13 -16.02
C ARG A 497 16.81 -69.34 -17.46
N ALA A 498 18.05 -69.78 -17.67
CA ALA A 498 18.56 -70.11 -18.99
C ALA A 498 17.85 -71.33 -19.61
N VAL A 499 17.60 -72.38 -18.80
CA VAL A 499 16.88 -73.57 -19.26
C VAL A 499 15.40 -73.25 -19.51
N ALA A 500 14.76 -72.45 -18.66
CA ALA A 500 13.40 -71.95 -18.89
C ALA A 500 13.32 -71.10 -20.17
N CYS A 501 14.33 -70.26 -20.42
CA CYS A 501 14.47 -69.51 -21.66
C CYS A 501 14.58 -70.44 -22.88
N ALA A 502 15.42 -71.48 -22.82
CA ALA A 502 15.57 -72.46 -23.89
C ALA A 502 14.24 -73.13 -24.26
N ARG A 503 13.46 -73.57 -23.25
CA ARG A 503 12.11 -74.12 -23.46
C ARG A 503 11.17 -73.10 -24.10
N SER A 504 11.20 -71.87 -23.60
CA SER A 504 10.37 -70.76 -24.11
C SER A 504 10.73 -70.41 -25.55
N MET A 505 12.01 -70.47 -25.93
CA MET A 505 12.46 -70.26 -27.31
C MET A 505 11.92 -71.33 -28.25
N LEU A 506 11.94 -72.61 -27.84
CA LEU A 506 11.33 -73.67 -28.64
C LEU A 506 9.82 -73.49 -28.77
N SER A 507 9.12 -73.13 -27.69
CA SER A 507 7.69 -72.85 -27.70
C SER A 507 7.35 -71.69 -28.65
N GLU A 508 8.05 -70.56 -28.52
CA GLU A 508 7.87 -69.39 -29.38
C GLU A 508 8.17 -69.74 -30.85
N ARG A 509 9.23 -70.51 -31.12
CA ARG A 509 9.55 -70.95 -32.47
C ARG A 509 8.44 -71.81 -33.08
N LYS A 510 7.83 -72.72 -32.31
CA LYS A 510 6.66 -73.50 -32.74
C LYS A 510 5.48 -72.58 -33.07
N ILE A 511 5.21 -71.59 -32.24
CA ILE A 511 4.14 -70.61 -32.46
C ILE A 511 4.38 -69.84 -33.76
N LEU A 512 5.59 -69.30 -33.95
CA LEU A 512 5.92 -68.58 -35.17
C LEU A 512 5.82 -69.47 -36.41
N ASN A 513 6.26 -70.73 -36.35
CA ASN A 513 6.11 -71.68 -37.46
C ASN A 513 4.64 -71.90 -37.83
N MET A 514 3.75 -72.00 -36.85
CA MET A 514 2.30 -72.10 -37.09
C MET A 514 1.72 -70.82 -37.72
N LEU A 515 2.22 -69.65 -37.34
CA LEU A 515 1.74 -68.36 -37.84
C LEU A 515 2.25 -68.05 -39.26
N THR A 516 3.51 -68.37 -39.56
CA THR A 516 4.13 -68.08 -40.86
C THR A 516 3.94 -69.21 -41.88
N GLY A 517 3.52 -70.40 -41.44
CA GLY A 517 3.42 -71.60 -42.28
C GLY A 517 4.79 -72.17 -42.69
N GLN A 518 5.87 -71.78 -41.99
CA GLN A 518 7.23 -72.24 -42.25
C GLN A 518 7.64 -73.31 -41.24
N GLU A 519 8.54 -74.21 -41.63
CA GLU A 519 9.12 -75.23 -40.75
C GLU A 519 10.57 -74.85 -40.37
N ILE A 520 10.73 -73.80 -39.57
CA ILE A 520 12.05 -73.38 -39.08
C ILE A 520 12.34 -74.07 -37.75
N ASN A 521 13.30 -74.99 -37.76
CA ASN A 521 13.76 -75.66 -36.55
C ASN A 521 14.96 -74.94 -35.94
N VAL A 522 15.07 -74.92 -34.62
CA VAL A 522 16.23 -74.37 -33.90
C VAL A 522 16.84 -75.43 -32.99
N GLY A 523 18.14 -75.36 -32.73
CA GLY A 523 18.76 -76.15 -31.66
C GLY A 523 19.38 -75.22 -30.63
N VAL A 524 19.29 -75.60 -29.35
CA VAL A 524 19.74 -74.78 -28.23
C VAL A 524 20.83 -75.50 -27.45
N GLY A 525 21.92 -74.80 -27.16
CA GLY A 525 23.00 -75.27 -26.29
C GLY A 525 23.15 -74.36 -25.08
N VAL A 526 23.20 -74.93 -23.87
CA VAL A 526 23.35 -74.18 -22.63
C VAL A 526 24.52 -74.72 -21.82
N ALA A 527 25.35 -73.85 -21.27
CA ALA A 527 26.41 -74.27 -20.34
C ALA A 527 26.62 -73.27 -19.20
N THR A 528 26.95 -73.80 -18.02
CA THR A 528 27.13 -73.03 -16.78
C THR A 528 28.56 -73.15 -16.30
N GLY A 529 29.22 -72.02 -16.03
CA GLY A 529 30.61 -72.04 -15.57
C GLY A 529 31.15 -70.69 -15.13
N LYS A 530 32.37 -70.69 -14.59
CA LYS A 530 33.12 -69.46 -14.32
C LYS A 530 33.63 -68.88 -15.64
N MET A 531 33.11 -67.71 -16.01
CA MET A 531 33.45 -66.99 -17.23
C MET A 531 33.74 -65.53 -16.91
N LEU A 532 34.41 -64.82 -17.81
CA LEU A 532 34.69 -63.39 -17.68
C LEU A 532 33.68 -62.59 -18.50
N ALA A 533 32.88 -61.75 -17.83
CA ALA A 533 31.96 -60.81 -18.47
C ALA A 533 32.50 -59.39 -18.38
N GLY A 534 32.55 -58.68 -19.50
CA GLY A 534 33.08 -57.33 -19.53
C GLY A 534 33.15 -56.72 -20.93
N PHE A 535 33.76 -55.54 -21.02
CA PHE A 535 33.97 -54.85 -22.29
C PHE A 535 35.32 -55.23 -22.88
N MET A 536 35.31 -55.65 -24.14
CA MET A 536 36.49 -56.06 -24.90
C MET A 536 36.54 -55.36 -26.25
N GLY A 537 37.75 -55.19 -26.77
CA GLY A 537 37.99 -54.52 -28.05
C GLY A 537 39.13 -53.52 -27.94
N SER A 538 39.02 -52.41 -28.67
CA SER A 538 39.97 -51.29 -28.63
C SER A 538 39.37 -50.09 -27.90
N GLU A 539 40.18 -49.06 -27.66
CA GLU A 539 39.73 -47.79 -27.07
C GLU A 539 38.55 -47.18 -27.84
N ASP A 540 38.55 -47.33 -29.17
CA ASP A 540 37.52 -46.77 -30.06
C ASP A 540 36.35 -47.72 -30.36
N ARG A 541 36.44 -48.99 -29.95
CA ARG A 541 35.39 -49.99 -30.22
C ARG A 541 35.29 -51.02 -29.11
N LEU A 542 34.30 -50.82 -28.24
CA LEU A 542 34.00 -51.69 -27.11
C LEU A 542 32.78 -52.56 -27.40
N ASN A 543 32.93 -53.86 -27.21
CA ASN A 543 31.82 -54.82 -27.20
C ASN A 543 31.72 -55.43 -25.81
N PHE A 544 30.55 -55.35 -25.19
CA PHE A 544 30.27 -56.22 -24.06
C PHE A 544 30.24 -57.66 -24.58
N THR A 545 30.91 -58.56 -23.87
CA THR A 545 30.85 -60.00 -24.17
C THR A 545 31.32 -60.86 -23.00
N VAL A 546 31.06 -62.16 -23.13
CA VAL A 546 31.47 -63.19 -22.18
C VAL A 546 32.47 -64.13 -22.83
N ILE A 547 33.60 -64.36 -22.15
CA ILE A 547 34.64 -65.30 -22.58
C ILE A 547 34.90 -66.32 -21.48
N GLY A 548 34.98 -67.59 -21.89
CA GLY A 548 35.43 -68.68 -21.03
C GLY A 548 35.06 -70.04 -21.59
N LYS A 549 35.52 -71.10 -20.92
CA LYS A 549 35.27 -72.50 -21.32
C LYS A 549 33.78 -72.81 -21.45
N GLY A 550 32.93 -72.27 -20.55
CA GLY A 550 31.48 -72.44 -20.60
C GLY A 550 30.84 -71.88 -21.87
N ALA A 551 31.22 -70.68 -22.32
CA ALA A 551 30.68 -70.07 -23.54
C ALA A 551 31.04 -70.92 -24.77
N ASN A 552 32.27 -71.42 -24.84
CA ASN A 552 32.70 -72.32 -25.90
C ASN A 552 31.93 -73.65 -25.86
N LEU A 553 31.70 -74.21 -24.67
CA LEU A 553 30.94 -75.44 -24.49
C LEU A 553 29.49 -75.27 -24.97
N ALA A 554 28.79 -74.23 -24.51
CA ALA A 554 27.42 -73.92 -24.93
C ALA A 554 27.29 -73.78 -26.45
N SER A 555 28.24 -73.09 -27.11
CA SER A 555 28.25 -72.96 -28.57
C SER A 555 28.41 -74.32 -29.28
N ARG A 556 29.25 -75.20 -28.75
CA ARG A 556 29.44 -76.55 -29.32
C ARG A 556 28.24 -77.46 -29.06
N LEU A 557 27.64 -77.39 -27.87
CA LEU A 557 26.39 -78.09 -27.56
C LEU A 557 25.27 -77.66 -28.51
N CYS A 558 25.18 -76.36 -28.81
CA CYS A 558 24.24 -75.84 -29.80
C CYS A 558 24.50 -76.42 -31.20
N THR A 559 25.77 -76.56 -31.61
CA THR A 559 26.11 -77.14 -32.93
C THR A 559 25.68 -78.59 -33.07
N VAL A 560 25.71 -79.37 -32.00
CA VAL A 560 25.35 -80.80 -32.01
C VAL A 560 23.89 -81.06 -31.62
N ALA A 561 23.16 -80.04 -31.14
CA ALA A 561 21.74 -80.11 -30.84
C ALA A 561 20.92 -80.37 -32.11
N GLY A 562 20.02 -81.35 -32.04
CA GLY A 562 19.11 -81.67 -33.14
C GLY A 562 18.05 -80.58 -33.40
N PRO A 563 17.19 -80.78 -34.42
CA PRO A 563 16.01 -79.95 -34.65
C PRO A 563 15.10 -79.94 -33.42
N MET A 564 14.80 -78.74 -32.91
CA MET A 564 13.96 -78.51 -31.73
C MET A 564 14.48 -79.21 -30.46
N ASP A 565 15.81 -79.28 -30.32
CA ASP A 565 16.51 -79.94 -29.22
C ASP A 565 17.18 -78.94 -28.28
N ILE A 566 17.30 -79.29 -27.00
CA ILE A 566 17.99 -78.51 -25.97
C ILE A 566 19.04 -79.40 -25.33
N LEU A 567 20.32 -79.06 -25.52
CA LEU A 567 21.45 -79.76 -24.92
C LEU A 567 22.13 -78.88 -23.88
N VAL A 568 22.44 -79.48 -22.73
CA VAL A 568 23.08 -78.80 -21.61
C VAL A 568 24.27 -79.59 -21.06
N ASP A 569 25.23 -78.91 -20.46
CA ASP A 569 26.30 -79.55 -19.71
C ASP A 569 25.84 -80.03 -18.31
N GLU A 570 26.64 -80.90 -17.69
CA GLU A 570 26.38 -81.41 -16.34
C GLU A 570 26.16 -80.29 -15.32
N ALA A 571 27.00 -79.26 -15.36
CA ALA A 571 26.92 -78.13 -14.44
C ALA A 571 25.60 -77.35 -14.57
N THR A 572 25.08 -77.16 -15.79
CA THR A 572 23.77 -76.54 -16.01
C THR A 572 22.66 -77.45 -15.49
N CYS A 573 22.72 -78.75 -15.79
CA CYS A 573 21.71 -79.73 -15.39
C CYS A 573 21.54 -79.78 -13.86
N GLU A 574 22.66 -79.82 -13.12
CA GLU A 574 22.68 -79.78 -11.67
C GLU A 574 22.18 -78.43 -11.12
N ALA A 575 22.71 -77.32 -11.65
CA ALA A 575 22.38 -75.98 -11.17
C ALA A 575 20.92 -75.58 -11.45
N ALA A 576 20.35 -76.02 -12.57
CA ALA A 576 18.95 -75.84 -12.92
C ALA A 576 18.01 -76.85 -12.22
N ARG A 577 18.56 -77.83 -11.49
CA ARG A 577 17.80 -78.86 -10.76
C ARG A 577 16.86 -79.68 -11.64
N GLU A 578 17.25 -79.93 -12.89
CA GLU A 578 16.45 -80.67 -13.86
C GLU A 578 16.29 -82.15 -13.45
N GLY A 579 17.28 -82.71 -12.76
CA GLY A 579 17.16 -84.01 -12.10
C GLY A 579 16.79 -85.14 -13.06
N ARG A 580 15.61 -85.74 -12.86
CA ARG A 580 15.08 -86.85 -13.70
C ARG A 580 14.43 -86.38 -15.01
N SER A 581 14.22 -85.08 -15.18
CA SER A 581 13.61 -84.51 -16.39
C SER A 581 14.64 -84.28 -17.51
N ALA A 582 15.92 -84.51 -17.22
CA ALA A 582 17.02 -84.49 -18.18
C ALA A 582 17.40 -85.91 -18.61
N GLU A 583 17.48 -86.16 -19.91
CA GLU A 583 17.94 -87.43 -20.47
C GLU A 583 19.47 -87.41 -20.63
N PRO A 584 20.23 -88.27 -19.93
CA PRO A 584 21.68 -88.34 -20.11
C PRO A 584 22.01 -88.97 -21.46
N LEU A 585 22.84 -88.29 -22.26
CA LEU A 585 23.35 -88.81 -23.53
C LEU A 585 24.71 -89.51 -23.32
N PRO A 586 25.10 -90.44 -24.20
CA PRO A 586 26.45 -91.00 -24.19
C PRO A 586 27.50 -89.87 -24.21
N PRO A 587 28.54 -89.93 -23.36
CA PRO A 587 29.58 -88.91 -23.34
C PRO A 587 30.14 -88.69 -24.75
N MET A 588 30.16 -87.44 -25.19
CA MET A 588 30.51 -87.10 -26.58
C MET A 588 31.84 -86.37 -26.67
N GLU A 589 32.56 -86.63 -27.76
CA GLU A 589 33.74 -85.87 -28.14
C GLU A 589 33.30 -84.49 -28.65
N ILE A 590 33.53 -83.47 -27.84
CA ILE A 590 33.25 -82.08 -28.21
C ILE A 590 34.53 -81.44 -28.74
N LYS A 591 34.48 -80.93 -29.97
CA LYS A 591 35.61 -80.28 -30.63
C LYS A 591 36.20 -79.15 -29.76
N GLY A 592 37.47 -79.32 -29.38
CA GLY A 592 38.22 -78.37 -28.54
C GLY A 592 38.26 -78.72 -27.05
N PHE A 593 37.70 -79.87 -26.65
CA PHE A 593 37.77 -80.42 -25.31
C PHE A 593 38.55 -81.76 -25.36
N HIS A 594 39.45 -81.98 -24.41
CA HIS A 594 40.30 -83.18 -24.37
C HIS A 594 39.60 -84.39 -23.75
N ASP A 595 38.63 -84.16 -22.85
CA ASP A 595 37.86 -85.20 -22.18
C ASP A 595 36.45 -85.32 -22.82
N LEU A 596 35.88 -86.52 -22.78
CA LEU A 596 34.47 -86.72 -23.12
C LEU A 596 33.59 -85.87 -22.20
N GLN A 597 32.68 -85.08 -22.79
CA GLN A 597 31.80 -84.20 -22.02
C GLN A 597 30.50 -84.93 -21.71
N ALA A 598 30.05 -84.85 -20.45
CA ALA A 598 28.72 -85.29 -20.06
C ALA A 598 27.68 -84.29 -20.58
N VAL A 599 26.75 -84.77 -21.39
CA VAL A 599 25.73 -83.96 -22.06
C VAL A 599 24.35 -84.50 -21.72
N TYR A 600 23.44 -83.60 -21.44
CA TYR A 600 22.07 -83.90 -21.06
C TYR A 600 21.12 -83.24 -22.05
N ARG A 601 20.11 -83.98 -22.50
CA ARG A 601 19.00 -83.45 -23.27
C ARG A 601 17.89 -83.01 -22.31
N ILE A 602 17.36 -81.81 -22.51
CA ILE A 602 16.26 -81.27 -21.71
C ILE A 602 14.94 -81.42 -22.46
N CYS A 603 13.91 -81.95 -21.80
CA CYS A 603 12.57 -82.01 -22.35
C CYS A 603 12.00 -80.60 -22.60
N SER A 604 11.35 -80.43 -23.76
CA SER A 604 10.73 -79.15 -24.15
C SER A 604 9.61 -78.69 -23.21
N GLU A 605 9.02 -79.61 -22.44
CA GLU A 605 8.05 -79.33 -21.36
C GLU A 605 8.70 -79.61 -19.99
N TYR A 606 8.48 -78.73 -19.01
CA TYR A 606 8.98 -78.94 -17.65
C TYR A 606 8.10 -79.98 -16.92
N VAL A 607 8.71 -81.09 -16.53
CA VAL A 607 8.06 -82.07 -15.65
C VAL A 607 8.50 -81.78 -14.21
N PRO A 608 7.62 -81.29 -13.32
CA PRO A 608 7.99 -81.01 -11.95
C PRO A 608 8.41 -82.28 -11.20
N ASN A 609 9.46 -82.14 -10.39
CA ASN A 609 10.05 -83.24 -9.63
C ASN A 609 9.16 -83.61 -8.43
N THR A 610 8.05 -84.32 -8.65
CA THR A 610 7.24 -84.90 -7.56
C THR A 610 7.88 -86.21 -7.10
N GLY A 611 8.86 -86.11 -6.19
CA GLY A 611 9.26 -87.26 -5.37
C GLY A 611 8.19 -87.57 -4.30
N PRO A 612 8.09 -88.81 -3.79
CA PRO A 612 7.11 -89.14 -2.77
C PRO A 612 7.51 -88.46 -1.45
N GLU A 613 6.73 -87.46 -1.02
CA GLU A 613 6.82 -86.97 0.36
C GLU A 613 6.39 -88.12 1.30
N ASN A 614 7.34 -88.55 2.11
CA ASN A 614 7.15 -89.53 3.16
C ASN A 614 6.33 -88.86 4.29
N VAL A 615 5.00 -88.93 4.21
CA VAL A 615 4.10 -88.49 5.28
C VAL A 615 4.13 -89.54 6.40
N SER A 616 5.13 -89.45 7.28
CA SER A 616 5.06 -90.07 8.61
C SER A 616 4.20 -89.17 9.50
N ASN A 617 2.92 -89.51 9.57
CA ASN A 617 1.92 -88.99 10.51
C ASN A 617 2.29 -89.41 11.94
N PRO A 618 2.45 -88.51 12.93
CA PRO A 618 2.57 -88.90 14.33
C PRO A 618 1.16 -89.00 14.92
N ALA A 619 0.73 -90.22 15.21
CA ALA A 619 -0.36 -90.48 16.15
C ALA A 619 0.24 -90.96 17.48
N LEU A 620 -0.29 -90.36 18.56
CA LEU A 620 -0.02 -90.53 20.01
C LEU A 620 1.05 -89.63 20.61
#